data_AF-A0A5Q0LB77-F1
#
_entry.id   AF-A0A5Q0LB77-F1
#
_cell.length_a   1.000
_cell.length_b   1.000
_cell.length_c   1.000
_cell.angle_alpha   90.00
_cell.angle_beta   90.00
_cell.angle_gamma   90.00
#
_symmetry.space_group_name_H-M   'P 1'
#
loop_
_entity.id
_entity.type
_entity.pdbx_description
1 polymer ?
#
loop_
_entity_poly.entity_id
_entity_poly.type
_entity_poly.pdbx_seq_one_letter_code
_entity_poly.pdbx_strand_id
1 'polypeptide(L)'
;MTSIREPLHGAEADAVREQLREPSNLTISVNVARLLLAQHEQVDHRDLYAVNRAHGALAEALRLVLRAVDAEVPRSGKLSDLGERCPAAQADDPSPCDGPPIVTVYAPRGEGADGCGHHAAQLLAATNNTHPVALPDAPVGAASEVFKAAASLRYFAAHQGDGR
;
A
#
# COMPACT_ATOMS: atom_id res chain seq x y z
N MET A 1 4.53 -44.48 43.77
CA MET A 1 5.85 -43.84 43.97
C MET A 1 6.14 -43.02 42.74
N THR A 2 5.88 -41.72 42.80
CA THR A 2 6.09 -40.79 41.69
C THR A 2 7.58 -40.50 41.62
N SER A 3 8.26 -41.03 40.59
CA SER A 3 9.67 -40.74 40.34
C SER A 3 9.77 -39.25 39.97
N ILE A 4 10.25 -38.44 40.93
CA ILE A 4 10.58 -37.05 40.68
C ILE A 4 11.84 -37.09 39.82
N ARG A 5 11.70 -36.90 38.50
CA ARG A 5 12.84 -36.77 37.59
C ARG A 5 13.68 -35.60 38.06
N GLU A 6 14.96 -35.88 38.26
CA GLU A 6 15.98 -34.91 38.62
C GLU A 6 15.99 -33.75 37.60
N PRO A 7 16.02 -32.47 38.04
CA PRO A 7 15.99 -31.34 37.13
C PRO A 7 17.24 -31.33 36.25
N LEU A 8 17.04 -31.14 34.93
CA LEU A 8 18.14 -31.01 33.97
C LEU A 8 18.91 -29.70 34.23
N HIS A 9 20.23 -29.77 34.14
CA HIS A 9 21.13 -28.63 34.34
C HIS A 9 22.18 -28.54 33.23
N GLY A 10 22.71 -27.33 33.00
CA GLY A 10 23.79 -27.09 32.04
C GLY A 10 23.40 -27.38 30.59
N ALA A 11 24.34 -27.92 29.81
CA ALA A 11 24.20 -28.10 28.36
C ALA A 11 22.99 -28.95 27.93
N GLU A 12 22.58 -29.95 28.74
CA GLU A 12 21.38 -30.75 28.45
C GLU A 12 20.09 -29.93 28.65
N ALA A 13 20.03 -29.07 29.66
CA ALA A 13 18.90 -28.16 29.84
C ALA A 13 18.84 -27.12 28.72
N ASP A 14 19.99 -26.62 28.26
CA ASP A 14 20.06 -25.66 27.16
C ASP A 14 19.65 -26.30 25.83
N ALA A 15 20.04 -27.55 25.56
CA ALA A 15 19.61 -28.29 24.36
C ALA A 15 18.10 -28.54 24.34
N VAL A 16 17.51 -28.92 25.47
CA VAL A 16 16.04 -29.07 25.59
C VAL A 16 15.33 -27.73 25.46
N ARG A 17 15.89 -26.66 26.03
CA ARG A 17 15.35 -25.30 25.89
C ARG A 17 15.35 -24.82 24.44
N GLU A 18 16.40 -25.14 23.69
CA GLU A 18 16.49 -24.79 22.26
C GLU A 18 15.50 -25.62 21.41
N GLN A 19 15.30 -26.90 21.73
CA GLN A 19 14.29 -27.74 21.08
C GLN A 19 12.84 -27.29 21.35
N LEU A 20 12.59 -26.76 22.55
CA LEU A 20 11.29 -26.23 22.95
C LEU A 20 11.11 -24.76 22.58
N ARG A 21 12.11 -24.14 21.96
CA ARG A 21 12.04 -22.73 21.56
C ARG A 21 11.01 -22.59 20.46
N GLU A 22 9.91 -21.91 20.76
CA GLU A 22 8.91 -21.61 19.75
C GLU A 22 9.54 -20.75 18.64
N PRO A 23 9.32 -21.11 17.37
CA PRO A 23 9.86 -20.34 16.26
C PRO A 23 9.29 -18.93 16.31
N SER A 24 10.18 -17.95 16.19
CA SER A 24 9.76 -16.54 16.16
C SER A 24 8.84 -16.26 14.99
N ASN A 25 8.00 -15.22 15.10
CA ASN A 25 7.18 -14.74 13.98
C ASN A 25 8.02 -14.51 12.71
N LEU A 26 9.26 -14.02 12.85
CA LEU A 26 10.19 -13.87 11.73
C LEU A 26 10.58 -15.21 11.11
N THR A 27 10.93 -16.20 11.92
CA THR A 27 11.25 -17.55 11.44
C THR A 27 10.08 -18.16 10.67
N ILE A 28 8.86 -18.04 11.20
CA ILE A 28 7.64 -18.52 10.55
C ILE A 28 7.42 -17.79 9.22
N SER A 29 7.46 -16.45 9.22
CA SER A 29 7.26 -15.64 8.01
C SER A 29 8.29 -15.93 6.92
N VAL A 30 9.57 -16.08 7.27
CA VAL A 30 10.63 -16.44 6.31
C VAL A 30 10.35 -17.81 5.68
N ASN A 31 9.92 -18.80 6.48
CA ASN A 31 9.59 -20.12 5.95
C ASN A 31 8.40 -20.08 4.99
N VAL A 32 7.34 -19.34 5.32
CA VAL A 32 6.18 -19.15 4.43
C VAL A 32 6.59 -18.43 3.14
N ALA A 33 7.39 -17.36 3.25
CA ALA A 33 7.91 -16.63 2.09
C ALA A 33 8.74 -17.54 1.17
N ARG A 34 9.60 -18.40 1.73
CA ARG A 34 10.36 -19.37 0.94
C ARG A 34 9.47 -20.35 0.20
N LEU A 35 8.42 -20.86 0.83
CA LEU A 35 7.47 -21.77 0.20
C LEU A 35 6.68 -21.09 -0.93
N LEU A 36 6.25 -19.84 -0.73
CA LEU A 36 5.61 -19.03 -1.77
C LEU A 36 6.52 -18.84 -2.99
N LEU A 37 7.79 -18.49 -2.76
CA LEU A 37 8.75 -18.24 -3.85
C LEU A 37 9.14 -19.52 -4.59
N ALA A 38 9.27 -20.66 -3.89
CA ALA A 38 9.61 -21.94 -4.50
C ALA A 38 8.58 -22.40 -5.55
N GLN A 39 7.30 -22.02 -5.40
CA GLN A 39 6.27 -22.31 -6.40
C GLN A 39 6.47 -21.57 -7.72
N HIS A 40 7.32 -20.55 -7.75
CA HIS A 40 7.58 -19.68 -8.88
C HIS A 40 9.06 -19.66 -9.27
N GLU A 41 9.84 -20.70 -8.92
CA GLU A 41 11.26 -20.78 -9.25
C GLU A 41 11.52 -20.80 -10.77
N GLN A 42 10.60 -21.38 -11.53
CA GLN A 42 10.63 -21.33 -12.99
C GLN A 42 9.40 -20.60 -13.52
N VAL A 43 9.63 -19.45 -14.14
CA VAL A 43 8.59 -18.63 -14.77
C VAL A 43 8.88 -18.54 -16.25
N ASP A 44 7.93 -18.93 -17.09
CA ASP A 44 8.00 -18.57 -18.51
C ASP A 44 7.70 -17.08 -18.65
N HIS A 45 8.75 -16.29 -18.94
CA HIS A 45 8.65 -14.85 -19.09
C HIS A 45 7.83 -14.40 -20.31
N ARG A 46 7.47 -15.32 -21.22
CA ARG A 46 6.57 -15.03 -22.35
C ARG A 46 5.10 -15.15 -21.97
N ASP A 47 4.79 -15.85 -20.88
CA ASP A 47 3.43 -15.93 -20.34
C ASP A 47 3.21 -14.79 -19.32
N LEU A 48 2.47 -13.78 -19.76
CA LEU A 48 2.14 -12.60 -18.96
C LEU A 48 1.40 -12.97 -17.65
N TYR A 49 0.61 -14.05 -17.65
CA TYR A 49 -0.11 -14.51 -16.46
C TYR A 49 0.84 -15.20 -15.47
N ALA A 50 1.81 -15.98 -15.96
CA ALA A 50 2.84 -16.60 -15.13
C ALA A 50 3.70 -15.52 -14.45
N VAL A 51 4.10 -14.49 -15.18
CA VAL A 51 4.86 -13.35 -14.65
C VAL A 51 4.05 -12.59 -13.59
N ASN A 52 2.78 -12.28 -13.87
CA ASN A 52 1.93 -11.56 -12.90
C ASN A 52 1.71 -12.35 -11.61
N ARG A 53 1.55 -13.68 -11.69
CA ARG A 53 1.47 -14.53 -10.50
C ARG A 53 2.77 -14.54 -9.70
N ALA A 54 3.92 -14.66 -10.36
CA ALA A 54 5.22 -14.61 -9.70
C ALA A 54 5.47 -13.26 -9.01
N HIS A 55 5.09 -12.15 -9.65
CA HIS A 55 5.12 -10.82 -9.03
C HIS A 55 4.21 -10.73 -7.79
N GLY A 56 2.99 -11.26 -7.86
CA GLY A 56 2.09 -11.31 -6.70
C GLY A 56 2.67 -12.12 -5.53
N ALA A 57 3.27 -13.27 -5.82
CA ALA A 57 3.91 -14.11 -4.81
C ALA A 57 5.12 -13.41 -4.17
N LEU A 58 5.94 -12.71 -4.95
CA LEU A 58 7.06 -11.91 -4.45
C LEU A 58 6.58 -10.78 -3.54
N ALA A 59 5.55 -10.03 -3.96
CA ALA A 59 4.98 -8.95 -3.16
C ALA A 59 4.46 -9.45 -1.80
N GLU A 60 3.75 -10.58 -1.79
CA GLU A 60 3.23 -11.17 -0.56
C GLU A 60 4.33 -11.75 0.33
N ALA A 61 5.34 -12.41 -0.24
CA ALA A 61 6.51 -12.91 0.49
C ALA A 61 7.26 -11.77 1.20
N LEU A 62 7.49 -10.65 0.50
CA LEU A 62 8.12 -9.47 1.08
C LEU A 62 7.27 -8.87 2.21
N ARG A 63 5.95 -8.76 2.00
CA ARG A 63 5.01 -8.25 3.02
C ARG A 63 5.05 -9.05 4.32
N LEU A 64 5.10 -10.37 4.23
CA LEU A 64 5.18 -11.26 5.41
C LEU A 64 6.46 -11.04 6.22
N VAL A 65 7.59 -10.85 5.53
CA VAL A 65 8.88 -10.58 6.18
C VAL A 65 8.88 -9.19 6.81
N LEU A 66 8.43 -8.16 6.08
CA LEU A 66 8.32 -6.80 6.60
C LEU A 66 7.41 -6.72 7.83
N ARG A 67 6.27 -7.41 7.81
CA ARG A 67 5.37 -7.51 8.97
C ARG A 67 6.08 -8.11 10.18
N ALA A 68 6.87 -9.16 9.98
CA ALA A 68 7.52 -9.86 11.08
C ALA A 68 8.68 -9.07 11.72
N VAL A 69 9.18 -8.03 11.03
CA VAL A 69 10.18 -7.09 11.56
C VAL A 69 9.57 -5.73 11.91
N ASP A 70 8.24 -5.64 12.01
CA ASP A 70 7.49 -4.41 12.29
C ASP A 70 7.80 -3.24 11.32
N ALA A 71 8.15 -3.58 10.07
CA ALA A 71 8.42 -2.63 8.99
C ALA A 71 7.36 -2.68 7.87
N GLU A 72 6.24 -3.37 8.08
CA GLU A 72 5.16 -3.37 7.10
C GLU A 72 4.53 -1.97 7.02
N VAL A 73 4.64 -1.37 5.84
CA VAL A 73 3.85 -0.20 5.47
C VAL A 73 2.41 -0.68 5.21
N PRO A 74 1.36 0.02 5.67
CA PRO A 74 -0.03 -0.35 5.40
C PRO A 74 -0.25 -0.67 3.91
N ARG A 75 -1.17 -1.57 3.56
CA ARG A 75 -1.43 -1.98 2.16
C ARG A 75 -1.85 -0.84 1.22
N SER A 76 -2.26 0.31 1.77
CA SER A 76 -2.51 1.57 1.06
C SER A 76 -1.27 2.45 0.88
N GLY A 77 -0.14 2.03 1.47
CA GLY A 77 1.12 2.73 1.59
C GLY A 77 1.83 2.88 0.26
N LYS A 78 1.53 3.98 -0.45
CA LYS A 78 2.40 4.45 -1.53
C LYS A 78 3.69 5.00 -0.93
N LEU A 79 4.75 5.09 -1.74
CA LEU A 79 6.01 5.78 -1.38
C LEU A 79 5.75 7.21 -0.84
N SER A 80 4.64 7.83 -1.25
CA SER A 80 4.12 9.11 -0.75
C SER A 80 3.77 9.14 0.73
N ASP A 81 3.47 7.99 1.34
CA ASP A 81 3.11 7.91 2.75
C ASP A 81 4.34 8.07 3.67
N LEU A 82 5.56 8.12 3.11
CA LEU A 82 6.81 8.46 3.80
C LEU A 82 7.03 9.99 3.95
N GLY A 83 6.05 10.82 3.60
CA GLY A 83 6.16 12.29 3.67
C GLY A 83 6.56 12.96 2.36
N GLU A 84 6.50 12.24 1.23
CA GLU A 84 6.53 12.88 -0.08
C GLU A 84 5.14 13.45 -0.39
N ARG A 85 5.11 14.63 -1.01
CA ARG A 85 3.88 15.39 -1.32
C ARG A 85 2.83 14.48 -1.99
N CYS A 86 1.54 14.78 -1.79
CA CYS A 86 0.45 14.02 -2.42
C CYS A 86 0.72 13.85 -3.93
N PRO A 87 0.60 12.65 -4.52
CA PRO A 87 0.87 12.47 -5.95
C PRO A 87 -0.06 13.32 -6.85
N ALA A 88 -1.27 13.62 -6.37
CA ALA A 88 -2.20 14.52 -7.05
C ALA A 88 -1.96 16.01 -6.76
N ALA A 89 -1.06 16.38 -5.84
CA ALA A 89 -0.77 17.78 -5.55
C ALA A 89 0.04 18.42 -6.70
N GLN A 90 -0.41 19.58 -7.16
CA GLN A 90 0.35 20.39 -8.13
C GLN A 90 1.69 20.82 -7.52
N ALA A 91 2.72 21.04 -8.34
CA ALA A 91 4.09 21.30 -7.84
C ALA A 91 4.19 22.52 -6.90
N ASP A 92 3.32 23.50 -7.09
CA ASP A 92 3.25 24.78 -6.38
C ASP A 92 2.23 24.79 -5.23
N ASP A 93 1.44 23.73 -5.03
CA ASP A 93 0.45 23.65 -3.95
C ASP A 93 1.12 23.28 -2.60
N PRO A 94 1.25 24.19 -1.62
CA PRO A 94 1.85 23.86 -0.33
C PRO A 94 0.85 23.22 0.64
N SER A 95 -0.42 23.06 0.25
CA SER A 95 -1.47 22.67 1.17
C SER A 95 -1.31 21.22 1.65
N PRO A 96 -1.61 20.94 2.93
CA PRO A 96 -1.54 19.58 3.46
C PRO A 96 -2.66 18.71 2.88
N CYS A 97 -2.44 17.40 2.87
CA CYS A 97 -3.51 16.44 2.56
C CYS A 97 -4.62 16.52 3.61
N ASP A 98 -5.86 16.31 3.16
CA ASP A 98 -7.05 16.15 4.02
C ASP A 98 -7.28 14.70 4.47
N GLY A 99 -6.40 13.78 4.06
CA GLY A 99 -6.49 12.37 4.38
C GLY A 99 -5.61 11.51 3.46
N PRO A 100 -5.76 10.17 3.54
CA PRO A 100 -5.10 9.26 2.62
C PRO A 100 -5.64 9.42 1.19
N PRO A 101 -4.95 8.89 0.18
CA PRO A 101 -5.51 8.78 -1.16
C PRO A 101 -6.81 7.98 -1.17
N ILE A 102 -7.83 8.48 -1.86
CA ILE A 102 -9.16 7.83 -1.98
C ILE A 102 -9.61 7.67 -3.44
N VAL A 103 -8.93 8.34 -4.38
CA VAL A 103 -9.22 8.25 -5.81
C VAL A 103 -7.93 8.26 -6.64
N THR A 104 -7.99 7.69 -7.83
CA THR A 104 -7.02 7.91 -8.92
C THR A 104 -7.64 8.85 -9.95
N VAL A 105 -6.97 9.95 -10.28
CA VAL A 105 -7.35 10.85 -11.37
C VAL A 105 -6.61 10.42 -12.63
N TYR A 106 -7.34 9.96 -13.64
CA TYR A 106 -6.78 9.51 -14.91
C TYR A 106 -6.82 10.60 -15.98
N ALA A 107 -5.68 10.82 -16.64
CA ALA A 107 -5.56 11.58 -17.87
C ALA A 107 -6.07 10.79 -19.08
N PRO A 108 -6.42 11.45 -20.21
CA PRO A 108 -6.89 10.77 -21.43
C PRO A 108 -5.95 9.69 -21.97
N ARG A 109 -4.65 9.79 -21.68
CA ARG A 109 -3.61 8.84 -22.13
C ARG A 109 -3.43 7.66 -21.17
N GLY A 110 -4.23 7.56 -20.10
CA GLY A 110 -4.20 6.46 -19.14
C GLY A 110 -3.22 6.65 -17.98
N GLU A 111 -2.46 7.73 -17.96
CA GLU A 111 -1.64 8.11 -16.79
C GLU A 111 -2.55 8.50 -15.62
N GLY A 112 -2.35 7.87 -14.46
CA GLY A 112 -3.15 8.07 -13.27
C GLY A 112 -2.33 8.61 -12.10
N ALA A 113 -2.90 9.56 -11.36
CA ALA A 113 -2.33 10.06 -10.11
C ALA A 113 -3.32 9.85 -8.96
N ASP A 114 -2.89 9.15 -7.91
CA ASP A 114 -3.73 8.96 -6.74
C ASP A 114 -3.70 10.20 -5.86
N GLY A 115 -4.87 10.59 -5.35
CA GLY A 115 -5.05 11.79 -4.57
C GLY A 115 -6.00 11.59 -3.39
N CYS A 116 -5.74 12.37 -2.35
CA CYS A 116 -6.73 12.64 -1.31
C CYS A 116 -7.88 13.48 -1.88
N GLY A 117 -8.97 13.66 -1.13
CA GLY A 117 -10.17 14.36 -1.62
C GLY A 117 -9.85 15.77 -2.13
N HIS A 118 -9.06 16.51 -1.34
CA HIS A 118 -8.61 17.87 -1.63
C HIS A 118 -7.75 17.98 -2.90
N HIS A 119 -6.60 17.29 -2.95
CA HIS A 119 -5.68 17.41 -4.08
C HIS A 119 -6.23 16.80 -5.37
N ALA A 120 -7.02 15.72 -5.28
CA ALA A 120 -7.68 15.17 -6.45
C ALA A 120 -8.71 16.14 -7.04
N ALA A 121 -9.46 16.85 -6.20
CA ALA A 121 -10.42 17.85 -6.64
C ALA A 121 -9.73 19.04 -7.34
N GLN A 122 -8.61 19.51 -6.80
CA GLN A 122 -7.81 20.56 -7.42
C GLN A 122 -7.23 20.13 -8.78
N LEU A 123 -6.61 18.94 -8.84
CA LEU A 123 -6.06 18.40 -10.08
C LEU A 123 -7.14 18.25 -11.15
N LEU A 124 -8.30 17.71 -10.76
CA LEU A 124 -9.46 17.57 -11.63
C LEU A 124 -10.04 18.92 -12.05
N ALA A 125 -9.95 19.97 -11.22
CA ALA A 125 -10.38 21.32 -11.59
C ALA A 125 -9.44 21.98 -12.61
N ALA A 126 -8.12 21.77 -12.47
CA ALA A 126 -7.10 22.40 -13.30
C ALA A 126 -6.89 21.73 -14.67
N THR A 127 -7.23 20.44 -14.80
CA THR A 127 -7.00 19.66 -16.03
C THR A 127 -8.30 19.38 -16.77
N ASN A 128 -8.24 19.35 -18.10
CA ASN A 128 -9.38 18.97 -18.93
C ASN A 128 -9.32 17.48 -19.30
N ASN A 129 -10.49 16.87 -19.47
CA ASN A 129 -10.65 15.47 -19.89
C ASN A 129 -10.03 14.46 -18.91
N THR A 130 -9.85 14.82 -17.65
CA THR A 130 -9.51 13.90 -16.56
C THR A 130 -10.77 13.37 -15.90
N HIS A 131 -10.69 12.17 -15.30
CA HIS A 131 -11.79 11.59 -14.54
C HIS A 131 -11.29 10.89 -13.28
N PRO A 132 -12.00 11.04 -12.14
CA PRO A 132 -11.67 10.34 -10.91
C PRO A 132 -12.25 8.92 -10.91
N VAL A 133 -11.50 7.96 -10.39
CA VAL A 133 -11.93 6.59 -10.10
C VAL A 133 -11.62 6.29 -8.64
N ALA A 134 -12.60 5.76 -7.90
CA ALA A 134 -12.41 5.45 -6.48
C ALA A 134 -11.44 4.28 -6.29
N LEU A 135 -10.59 4.34 -5.27
CA LEU A 135 -9.76 3.22 -4.87
C LEU A 135 -10.61 2.10 -4.24
N PRO A 136 -10.15 0.83 -4.23
CA PRO A 136 -10.95 -0.31 -3.77
C PRO A 136 -11.43 -0.23 -2.32
N ASP A 137 -10.69 0.48 -1.46
CA ASP A 137 -10.95 0.67 -0.03
C ASP A 137 -11.49 2.06 0.31
N ALA A 138 -11.73 2.91 -0.70
CA ALA A 138 -12.25 4.25 -0.50
C ALA A 138 -13.72 4.24 -0.05
N PRO A 139 -14.18 5.28 0.68
CA PRO A 139 -15.59 5.44 1.01
C PRO A 139 -16.49 5.39 -0.23
N VAL A 140 -17.68 4.81 -0.07
CA VAL A 140 -18.68 4.76 -1.14
C VAL A 140 -19.01 6.19 -1.58
N GLY A 141 -18.86 6.46 -2.88
CA GLY A 141 -19.13 7.79 -3.45
C GLY A 141 -17.93 8.73 -3.50
N ALA A 142 -16.73 8.32 -3.05
CA ALA A 142 -15.52 9.16 -3.05
C ALA A 142 -15.25 9.85 -4.39
N ALA A 143 -15.30 9.13 -5.52
CA ALA A 143 -15.11 9.71 -6.85
C ALA A 143 -16.16 10.78 -7.20
N SER A 144 -17.42 10.56 -6.82
CA SER A 144 -18.51 11.52 -7.05
C SER A 144 -18.36 12.77 -6.18
N GLU A 145 -17.91 12.63 -4.94
CA GLU A 145 -17.65 13.75 -4.04
C GLU A 145 -16.50 14.61 -4.53
N VAL A 146 -15.39 13.99 -4.95
CA VAL A 146 -14.25 14.68 -5.58
C VAL A 146 -14.69 15.41 -6.85
N PHE A 147 -15.50 14.78 -7.70
CA PHE A 147 -16.01 15.41 -8.92
C PHE A 147 -16.86 16.66 -8.61
N LYS A 148 -17.73 16.61 -7.61
CA LYS A 148 -18.54 17.77 -7.16
C LYS A 148 -17.67 18.88 -6.58
N ALA A 149 -16.66 18.53 -5.79
CA ALA A 149 -15.72 19.50 -5.24
C ALA A 149 -14.95 20.22 -6.37
N ALA A 150 -14.45 19.48 -7.36
CA ALA A 150 -13.75 20.04 -8.52
C ALA A 150 -14.64 20.99 -9.34
N ALA A 151 -15.92 20.63 -9.56
CA ALA A 151 -16.87 21.49 -10.25
C ALA A 151 -17.09 22.82 -9.51
N SER A 152 -17.13 22.79 -8.18
CA SER A 152 -17.27 23.99 -7.35
C SER A 152 -16.05 24.91 -7.49
N LEU A 153 -14.84 24.35 -7.53
CA LEU A 153 -13.60 25.12 -7.74
C LEU A 153 -13.58 25.80 -9.12
N ARG A 154 -13.96 25.08 -10.19
CA ARG A 154 -14.06 25.66 -11.54
C ARG A 154 -15.06 26.82 -11.61
N TYR A 155 -16.21 26.66 -10.95
CA TYR A 155 -17.24 27.69 -10.87
C TYR A 155 -16.71 28.97 -10.20
N PHE A 156 -16.03 28.84 -9.06
CA PHE A 156 -15.42 29.98 -8.37
C PHE A 156 -14.32 30.66 -9.20
N ALA A 157 -13.50 29.90 -9.93
CA ALA A 157 -12.47 30.48 -10.79
C ALA A 157 -13.06 31.29 -11.95
N ALA A 158 -14.14 30.79 -12.56
CA ALA A 158 -14.82 31.47 -13.67
C ALA A 158 -15.48 32.79 -13.26
N HIS A 159 -15.94 32.92 -12.01
CA HIS A 159 -16.65 34.12 -11.53
C HIS A 159 -15.80 35.10 -10.70
N GLN A 160 -14.54 34.78 -10.40
CA GLN A 160 -13.59 35.72 -9.80
C GLN A 160 -12.79 36.53 -10.84
N GLY A 161 -12.84 36.14 -12.13
CA GLY A 161 -12.15 36.84 -13.23
C GLY A 161 -12.94 37.97 -13.91
N ASP A 162 -14.20 38.21 -13.53
CA ASP A 162 -15.14 39.14 -14.21
C ASP A 162 -15.22 40.53 -13.53
N GLY A 163 -14.17 40.90 -12.79
CA GLY A 163 -14.10 42.15 -12.02
C GLY A 163 -13.01 43.12 -12.48
N ARG A 164 -12.59 43.07 -13.75
CA ARG A 164 -11.60 44.01 -14.29
C ARG A 164 -12.00 44.53 -15.67
#